data_AF-A0A014PI30-F1
#
_entry.id   AF-A0A014PI30-F1
#
_cell.length_a   1.000
_cell.length_b   1.000
_cell.length_c   1.000
_cell.angle_alpha   90.00
_cell.angle_beta   90.00
_cell.angle_gamma   90.00
#
_symmetry.space_group_name_H-M   'P 1'
#
loop_
_entity.id
_entity.type
_entity.pdbx_description
1 polymer ?
#
loop_
_entity_poly.entity_id
_entity_poly.type
_entity_poly.pdbx_seq_one_letter_code
_entity_poly.pdbx_strand_id
1 'polypeptide(L)'
;MCDTKSLMCDDVRSALANVFGGQSVTMKRKPIRNLIDKNRPQAEEVIHKYGYDKVVRVVMELLKAKAFPAVHGGTTGGSLEEKEAASTGDCWSIPTADQNVNRCQQCRSSSPSKGATKADLQPLDKDREQDDASSCLIKLPFQAQYELMTQLQTAMEHCCFYFSQKYLPDVLENRGWDCPAATTLDRWMEAIGSSKLFVASHKSGCQSTTAIGEILRSTAHIREVTIHRAGISTERLRKCLESAIALAEVLGQDQQSQQQPELRSLAAQVRSSIQDLEDWDLEQQLFLDVERSNIAKQRAKLDELEAAALKKANHQIEEYQYEVGARVQEAVRNFRDAFPAIPRNTGGTEDRAEKANSAERRSDNDEYLDFLLDAKSITTVAVTGG
;
A
#
# COMPACT_ATOMS: atom_id res chain seq x y z
N MET A 1 -11.05 -31.61 8.36
CA MET A 1 -11.03 -30.36 9.15
C MET A 1 -11.87 -29.36 8.37
N CYS A 2 -13.08 -29.04 8.83
CA CYS A 2 -13.93 -28.07 8.16
C CYS A 2 -13.24 -26.71 8.13
N ASP A 3 -13.21 -26.08 6.95
CA ASP A 3 -12.60 -24.77 6.74
C ASP A 3 -13.35 -23.74 7.59
N THR A 4 -12.74 -23.31 8.70
CA THR A 4 -13.35 -22.40 9.69
C THR A 4 -13.74 -21.06 9.06
N LYS A 5 -13.08 -20.66 7.97
CA LYS A 5 -13.45 -19.50 7.16
C LYS A 5 -14.77 -19.69 6.43
N SER A 6 -15.03 -20.88 5.90
CA SER A 6 -16.29 -21.20 5.21
C SER A 6 -17.47 -21.20 6.19
N LEU A 7 -17.29 -21.83 7.36
CA LEU A 7 -18.35 -21.91 8.39
C LEU A 7 -18.74 -20.52 8.92
N MET A 8 -17.76 -19.63 9.14
CA MET A 8 -18.02 -18.26 9.56
C MET A 8 -18.75 -17.46 8.48
N CYS A 9 -18.37 -17.62 7.21
CA CYS A 9 -19.05 -16.94 6.10
C CYS A 9 -20.51 -17.38 5.99
N ASP A 10 -20.80 -18.67 6.17
CA ASP A 10 -22.16 -19.20 6.12
C ASP A 10 -23.02 -18.74 7.30
N ASP A 11 -22.48 -18.74 8.51
CA ASP A 11 -23.17 -18.25 9.72
C ASP A 11 -23.53 -16.75 9.57
N VAL A 12 -22.57 -15.92 9.16
CA VAL A 12 -22.77 -14.47 8.98
C VAL A 12 -23.73 -14.19 7.83
N ARG A 13 -23.60 -14.93 6.71
CA ARG A 13 -24.50 -14.81 5.55
C ARG A 13 -25.93 -15.16 5.91
N SER A 14 -26.15 -16.23 6.67
CA SER A 14 -27.48 -16.68 7.09
C SER A 14 -28.14 -15.69 8.03
N ALA A 15 -27.42 -15.24 9.07
CA ALA A 15 -27.93 -14.31 10.07
C ALA A 15 -28.33 -12.95 9.48
N LEU A 16 -27.59 -12.47 8.47
CA LEU A 16 -27.77 -11.15 7.88
C LEU A 16 -28.36 -11.17 6.46
N ALA A 17 -28.87 -12.31 6.00
CA ALA A 17 -29.45 -12.47 4.67
C ALA A 17 -30.60 -11.49 4.40
N ASN A 18 -31.47 -11.28 5.39
CA ASN A 18 -32.62 -10.38 5.27
C ASN A 18 -32.24 -8.90 5.42
N VAL A 19 -31.06 -8.61 5.94
CA VAL A 19 -30.55 -7.24 6.11
C VAL A 19 -29.90 -6.74 4.83
N PHE A 20 -29.11 -7.60 4.18
CA PHE A 20 -28.36 -7.25 2.98
C PHE A 20 -28.96 -7.81 1.68
N GLY A 21 -30.02 -8.61 1.77
CA GLY A 21 -30.73 -9.16 0.62
C GLY A 21 -31.48 -8.08 -0.16
N GLY A 22 -31.13 -7.89 -1.44
CA GLY A 22 -31.78 -6.93 -2.34
C GLY A 22 -31.42 -5.45 -2.11
N GLN A 23 -30.54 -5.14 -1.16
CA GLN A 23 -30.19 -3.77 -0.82
C GLN A 23 -28.87 -3.36 -1.50
N SER A 24 -28.89 -2.28 -2.29
CA SER A 24 -27.67 -1.70 -2.88
C SER A 24 -26.93 -0.88 -1.81
N VAL A 25 -26.28 -1.59 -0.89
CA VAL A 25 -25.47 -0.95 0.16
C VAL A 25 -24.09 -0.66 -0.41
N THR A 26 -23.61 0.57 -0.21
CA THR A 26 -22.24 0.94 -0.56
C THR A 26 -21.24 0.05 0.18
N MET A 27 -20.21 -0.45 -0.50
CA MET A 27 -19.13 -1.32 0.05
C MET A 27 -18.20 -0.61 1.06
N LYS A 28 -18.65 0.49 1.66
CA LYS A 28 -17.89 1.29 2.63
C LYS A 28 -18.22 0.81 4.05
N ARG A 29 -17.18 0.77 4.90
CA ARG A 29 -17.26 0.25 6.28
C ARG A 29 -18.29 0.98 7.15
N LYS A 30 -18.38 2.32 7.06
CA LYS A 30 -19.27 3.14 7.90
C LYS A 30 -20.77 2.88 7.61
N PRO A 31 -21.23 2.86 6.34
CA PRO A 31 -22.60 2.43 6.00
C PRO A 31 -22.95 1.01 6.48
N ILE A 32 -22.02 0.06 6.37
CA ILE A 32 -22.25 -1.33 6.79
C ILE A 32 -22.39 -1.43 8.31
N ARG A 33 -21.51 -0.76 9.08
CA ARG A 33 -21.63 -0.67 10.55
C ARG A 33 -22.98 -0.09 10.97
N ASN A 34 -23.37 1.04 10.38
CA ASN A 34 -24.66 1.67 10.66
C ASN A 34 -25.86 0.74 10.39
N LEU A 35 -25.77 -0.11 9.36
CA LEU A 35 -26.85 -1.02 9.01
C LEU A 35 -26.89 -2.26 9.92
N ILE A 36 -25.73 -2.75 10.33
CA ILE A 36 -25.60 -3.80 11.36
C ILE A 36 -26.15 -3.29 12.69
N ASP A 37 -25.82 -2.06 13.09
CA ASP A 37 -26.30 -1.46 14.34
C ASP A 37 -27.82 -1.25 14.33
N LYS A 38 -28.39 -0.85 13.19
CA LYS A 38 -29.84 -0.74 13.01
C LYS A 38 -30.56 -2.09 13.10
N ASN A 39 -29.87 -3.18 12.75
CA ASN A 39 -30.40 -4.55 12.74
C ASN A 39 -29.72 -5.41 13.81
N ARG A 40 -29.27 -4.78 14.90
CA ARG A 40 -28.50 -5.42 15.96
C ARG A 40 -29.11 -6.73 16.49
N PRO A 41 -30.44 -6.88 16.69
CA PRO A 41 -31.03 -8.14 17.15
C PRO A 41 -30.73 -9.35 16.24
N GLN A 42 -30.56 -9.13 14.93
CA GLN A 42 -30.26 -10.19 13.96
C GLN A 42 -28.75 -10.47 13.85
N ALA A 43 -27.93 -9.49 14.25
CA ALA A 43 -26.47 -9.58 14.23
C ALA A 43 -25.87 -10.03 15.58
N GLU A 44 -26.60 -9.93 16.68
CA GLU A 44 -26.05 -10.07 18.05
C GLU A 44 -25.41 -11.44 18.28
N GLU A 45 -26.02 -12.52 17.78
CA GLU A 45 -25.50 -13.88 17.95
C GLU A 45 -24.16 -14.07 17.23
N VAL A 46 -24.05 -13.60 15.97
CA VAL A 46 -22.81 -13.69 15.20
C VAL A 46 -21.75 -12.70 15.69
N ILE A 47 -22.15 -11.54 16.20
CA ILE A 47 -21.26 -10.56 16.83
C ILE A 47 -20.69 -11.13 18.14
N HIS A 48 -21.50 -11.79 18.96
CA HIS A 48 -21.04 -12.43 20.19
C HIS A 48 -20.09 -13.60 19.89
N LYS A 49 -20.39 -14.39 18.86
CA LYS A 49 -19.59 -15.57 18.48
C LYS A 49 -18.25 -15.22 17.83
N TYR A 50 -18.20 -14.18 17.00
CA TYR A 50 -17.03 -13.88 16.16
C TYR A 50 -16.40 -12.50 16.42
N GLY A 51 -17.07 -11.61 17.14
CA GLY A 51 -16.63 -10.23 17.35
C GLY A 51 -17.10 -9.29 16.25
N TYR A 52 -17.46 -8.07 16.66
CA TYR A 52 -18.12 -7.07 15.80
C TYR A 52 -17.32 -6.75 14.53
N ASP A 53 -16.02 -6.45 14.65
CA ASP A 53 -15.20 -6.08 13.49
C ASP A 53 -15.00 -7.23 12.50
N LYS A 54 -14.95 -8.47 12.98
CA LYS A 54 -14.87 -9.65 12.12
C LYS A 54 -16.16 -9.87 11.34
N VAL A 55 -17.33 -9.68 11.97
CA VAL A 55 -18.64 -9.72 11.29
C VAL A 55 -18.73 -8.64 10.21
N VAL A 56 -18.36 -7.39 10.52
CA VAL A 56 -18.34 -6.29 9.54
C VAL A 56 -17.45 -6.63 8.34
N ARG A 57 -16.27 -7.21 8.59
CA ARG A 57 -15.33 -7.63 7.53
C ARG A 57 -15.92 -8.73 6.66
N VAL A 58 -16.51 -9.77 7.24
CA VAL A 58 -17.13 -10.86 6.47
C VAL A 58 -18.34 -10.36 5.67
N VAL A 59 -19.16 -9.47 6.22
CA VAL A 59 -20.25 -8.82 5.47
C VAL A 59 -19.72 -8.04 4.27
N MET A 60 -18.59 -7.32 4.41
CA MET A 60 -17.95 -6.64 3.27
C MET A 60 -17.54 -7.61 2.17
N GLU A 61 -16.93 -8.74 2.52
CA GLU A 61 -16.52 -9.76 1.55
C GLU A 61 -17.73 -10.44 0.87
N LEU A 62 -18.78 -10.76 1.64
CA LEU A 62 -20.01 -11.35 1.09
C LEU A 62 -20.75 -10.38 0.14
N LEU A 63 -20.76 -9.08 0.45
CA LEU A 63 -21.33 -8.07 -0.43
C LEU A 63 -20.52 -7.91 -1.71
N LYS A 64 -19.17 -7.88 -1.64
CA LYS A 64 -18.30 -7.89 -2.83
C LYS A 64 -18.55 -9.11 -3.72
N ALA A 65 -18.73 -10.27 -3.10
CA ALA A 65 -19.01 -11.53 -3.77
C ALA A 65 -20.47 -11.67 -4.27
N LYS A 66 -21.34 -10.68 -4.04
CA LYS A 66 -22.79 -10.76 -4.31
C LYS A 66 -23.44 -12.02 -3.72
N ALA A 67 -22.96 -12.45 -2.55
CA ALA A 67 -23.33 -13.73 -1.92
C ALA A 67 -24.61 -13.64 -1.06
N PHE A 68 -25.28 -12.48 -1.04
CA PHE A 68 -26.57 -12.31 -0.37
C PHE A 68 -27.72 -12.54 -1.36
N PRO A 69 -28.71 -13.39 -1.03
CA PRO A 69 -29.82 -13.69 -1.93
C PRO A 69 -30.67 -12.44 -2.17
N ALA A 70 -31.11 -12.23 -3.41
CA ALA A 70 -32.14 -11.25 -3.72
C ALA A 70 -33.47 -11.71 -3.09
N VAL A 71 -34.08 -10.88 -2.25
CA VAL A 71 -35.37 -11.19 -1.63
C VAL A 71 -36.43 -11.23 -2.73
N HIS A 72 -36.85 -12.42 -3.15
CA HIS A 72 -38.11 -12.62 -3.84
C HIS A 72 -39.19 -12.70 -2.76
N GLY A 73 -39.91 -11.60 -2.58
CA GLY A 73 -41.06 -11.55 -1.68
C GLY A 73 -42.10 -12.58 -2.13
N GLY A 74 -42.38 -13.56 -1.27
CA GLY A 74 -43.47 -14.49 -1.46
C GLY A 74 -44.81 -13.77 -1.36
N THR A 75 -45.64 -13.89 -2.39
CA THR A 75 -47.09 -13.85 -2.25
C THR A 75 -47.65 -15.13 -2.88
N THR A 76 -48.55 -15.74 -2.14
CA THR A 76 -49.25 -17.00 -2.34
C THR A 76 -49.94 -17.17 -3.70
N GLY A 77 -49.79 -18.36 -4.28
CA GLY A 77 -50.85 -19.07 -5.02
C GLY A 77 -50.73 -19.12 -6.55
N GLY A 78 -50.60 -20.34 -7.09
CA GLY A 78 -51.18 -20.70 -8.39
C GLY A 78 -50.22 -21.13 -9.50
N SER A 79 -50.19 -22.46 -9.72
CA SER A 79 -50.05 -23.17 -11.00
C SER A 79 -48.74 -23.05 -11.82
N LEU A 80 -48.11 -24.23 -11.97
CA LEU A 80 -47.47 -24.78 -13.18
C LEU A 80 -47.20 -23.80 -14.33
N GLU A 81 -45.92 -23.60 -14.67
CA GLU A 81 -45.42 -24.02 -15.98
C GLU A 81 -43.89 -24.09 -15.99
N GLU A 82 -43.43 -25.21 -16.51
CA GLU A 82 -42.08 -25.60 -16.87
C GLU A 82 -41.63 -24.78 -18.09
N LYS A 83 -40.41 -24.23 -18.09
CA LYS A 83 -39.56 -24.21 -19.30
C LYS A 83 -38.11 -23.76 -19.06
N GLU A 84 -37.27 -24.51 -19.76
CA GLU A 84 -35.82 -24.50 -19.79
C GLU A 84 -35.18 -23.27 -20.45
N ALA A 85 -33.92 -23.08 -20.06
CA ALA A 85 -32.75 -22.57 -20.79
C ALA A 85 -32.90 -21.94 -22.19
N ALA A 86 -32.27 -20.77 -22.36
CA ALA A 86 -31.34 -20.41 -23.44
C ALA A 86 -30.79 -18.99 -23.17
N SER A 87 -29.48 -18.76 -23.16
CA SER A 87 -28.72 -18.11 -24.25
C SER A 87 -29.46 -16.90 -24.83
N THR A 88 -28.92 -15.68 -24.89
CA THR A 88 -27.79 -15.22 -25.72
C THR A 88 -27.69 -13.71 -25.39
N GLY A 89 -26.52 -13.11 -25.22
CA GLY A 89 -25.86 -12.42 -26.33
C GLY A 89 -26.17 -10.91 -26.34
N ASP A 90 -25.08 -10.14 -26.42
CA ASP A 90 -25.01 -8.77 -26.96
C ASP A 90 -25.51 -7.60 -26.08
N CYS A 91 -24.94 -6.40 -26.10
CA CYS A 91 -23.67 -5.85 -26.60
C CYS A 91 -23.62 -4.40 -26.07
N TRP A 92 -22.42 -3.94 -25.74
CA TRP A 92 -21.93 -2.57 -25.63
C TRP A 92 -22.89 -1.37 -25.46
N SER A 93 -22.56 -0.52 -24.48
CA SER A 93 -22.65 0.94 -24.64
C SER A 93 -21.58 1.64 -23.81
N ILE A 94 -20.67 2.35 -24.49
CA ILE A 94 -19.75 3.34 -23.94
C ILE A 94 -20.57 4.57 -23.52
N PRO A 95 -20.23 5.22 -22.39
CA PRO A 95 -20.43 6.65 -22.26
C PRO A 95 -19.10 7.41 -22.22
N THR A 96 -18.87 8.22 -23.25
CA THR A 96 -18.02 9.40 -23.22
C THR A 96 -18.68 10.50 -22.38
N ALA A 97 -17.96 11.07 -21.42
CA ALA A 97 -17.77 12.51 -21.27
C ALA A 97 -17.02 12.85 -19.97
N ASP A 98 -16.01 13.69 -20.15
CA ASP A 98 -15.31 14.55 -19.20
C ASP A 98 -16.09 14.99 -17.95
N GLN A 99 -15.39 14.97 -16.81
CA GLN A 99 -15.31 16.11 -15.91
C GLN A 99 -14.12 15.99 -14.93
N ASN A 100 -13.03 16.66 -15.31
CA ASN A 100 -12.30 17.65 -14.51
C ASN A 100 -11.79 17.23 -13.10
N VAL A 101 -10.54 16.72 -13.06
CA VAL A 101 -9.74 16.61 -11.84
C VAL A 101 -8.84 17.86 -11.75
N ASN A 102 -9.23 18.80 -10.89
CA ASN A 102 -8.37 19.90 -10.48
C ASN A 102 -7.33 19.39 -9.47
N ARG A 103 -6.14 19.03 -9.96
CA ARG A 103 -4.94 18.72 -9.17
C ARG A 103 -4.20 20.03 -8.87
N CYS A 104 -4.23 20.47 -7.62
CA CYS A 104 -3.44 21.61 -7.17
C CYS A 104 -1.99 21.17 -6.92
N GLN A 105 -1.08 21.60 -7.78
CA GLN A 105 0.36 21.44 -7.64
C GLN A 105 1.02 22.80 -7.79
N GLN A 106 1.91 23.12 -6.86
CA GLN A 106 2.96 24.14 -6.91
C GLN A 106 2.56 25.61 -7.19
N CYS A 107 2.72 26.45 -6.17
CA CYS A 107 3.15 27.84 -6.34
C CYS A 107 4.29 28.12 -5.36
N ARG A 108 5.50 28.27 -5.89
CA ARG A 108 6.56 29.16 -5.37
C ARG A 108 7.63 29.31 -6.44
N SER A 109 7.35 30.22 -7.37
CA SER A 109 8.37 30.92 -8.14
C SER A 109 8.87 32.10 -7.31
N SER A 110 10.18 32.18 -7.08
CA SER A 110 10.85 33.43 -6.72
C SER A 110 12.29 33.34 -7.25
N SER A 111 12.61 34.31 -8.10
CA SER A 111 13.80 34.46 -8.94
C SER A 111 15.14 34.48 -8.18
N PRO A 112 16.28 34.30 -8.90
CA PRO A 112 17.60 34.19 -8.30
C PRO A 112 18.22 35.56 -8.01
N SER A 113 18.79 35.73 -6.81
CA SER A 113 19.74 36.79 -6.50
C SER A 113 21.12 36.17 -6.27
N LYS A 114 22.09 36.52 -7.13
CA LYS A 114 23.51 36.21 -6.97
C LYS A 114 24.18 37.35 -6.20
N GLY A 115 24.84 37.02 -5.10
CA GLY A 115 25.76 37.90 -4.38
C GLY A 115 26.67 37.04 -3.51
N ALA A 116 27.97 37.04 -3.83
CA ALA A 116 29.01 36.25 -3.20
C ALA A 116 29.33 36.72 -1.77
N THR A 117 29.76 35.79 -0.88
CA THR A 117 31.09 35.82 -0.26
C THR A 117 31.37 34.54 0.54
N LYS A 118 32.65 34.19 0.58
CA LYS A 118 33.33 33.00 1.09
C LYS A 118 33.82 33.26 2.52
N ALA A 119 33.59 32.34 3.47
CA ALA A 119 34.54 31.96 4.53
C ALA A 119 33.93 30.92 5.51
N ASP A 120 34.80 30.00 5.92
CA ASP A 120 34.77 29.10 7.08
C ASP A 120 33.66 28.03 7.25
N LEU A 121 34.04 26.79 6.94
CA LEU A 121 33.51 25.59 7.60
C LEU A 121 34.68 24.67 7.98
N GLN A 122 34.96 24.61 9.28
CA GLN A 122 35.59 23.46 9.94
C GLN A 122 34.51 22.45 10.37
N PRO A 123 34.87 21.16 10.58
CA PRO A 123 33.97 20.03 10.42
C PRO A 123 33.07 19.82 11.64
N LEU A 124 31.75 19.83 11.42
CA LEU A 124 30.76 19.46 12.43
C LEU A 124 30.17 18.07 12.09
N ASP A 125 30.55 17.12 12.94
CA ASP A 125 29.80 15.97 13.43
C ASP A 125 28.82 15.26 12.49
N LYS A 126 29.29 14.13 11.97
CA LYS A 126 28.48 13.08 11.35
C LYS A 126 27.88 12.19 12.44
N ASP A 127 26.79 12.62 13.05
CA ASP A 127 25.79 11.72 13.63
C ASP A 127 24.44 12.03 12.97
N ARG A 128 24.39 11.80 11.66
CA ARG A 128 23.13 11.81 10.90
C ARG A 128 22.53 10.41 10.99
N GLU A 129 21.44 10.35 11.73
CA GLU A 129 20.33 9.39 11.66
C GLU A 129 20.43 8.43 10.48
N GLN A 130 20.97 7.26 10.76
CA GLN A 130 20.78 6.07 9.96
C GLN A 130 19.66 5.29 10.65
N ASP A 131 18.44 5.83 10.53
CA ASP A 131 17.23 5.06 10.80
C ASP A 131 17.14 4.06 9.64
N ASP A 132 17.54 2.83 9.98
CA ASP A 132 17.70 1.71 9.09
C ASP A 132 16.45 1.50 8.23
N ALA A 133 16.67 1.33 6.93
CA ALA A 133 15.66 1.34 5.87
C ALA A 133 14.77 0.08 5.85
N SER A 134 14.37 -0.42 7.03
CA SER A 134 13.58 -1.63 7.19
C SER A 134 12.57 -1.58 8.35
N SER A 135 12.42 -0.44 9.04
CA SER A 135 11.36 -0.30 10.04
C SER A 135 10.02 0.02 9.37
N CYS A 136 9.02 -0.84 9.61
CA CYS A 136 7.61 -0.70 9.27
C CYS A 136 7.16 0.74 8.92
N LEU A 137 6.73 0.96 7.67
CA LEU A 137 6.30 2.27 7.14
C LEU A 137 5.05 2.85 7.82
N ILE A 138 4.47 2.12 8.76
CA ILE A 138 3.26 2.49 9.46
C ILE A 138 3.58 3.55 10.52
N LYS A 139 2.95 4.72 10.37
CA LYS A 139 3.07 5.84 11.32
C LYS A 139 1.67 6.24 11.77
N LEU A 140 1.53 6.52 13.07
CA LEU A 140 0.31 7.15 13.59
C LEU A 140 0.23 8.61 13.10
N PRO A 141 -0.97 9.20 13.02
CA PRO A 141 -1.10 10.64 12.74
C PRO A 141 -0.32 11.47 13.75
N PHE A 142 0.36 12.52 13.27
CA PHE A 142 1.24 13.36 14.10
C PHE A 142 0.56 13.88 15.36
N GLN A 143 -0.68 14.34 15.25
CA GLN A 143 -1.44 14.86 16.39
C GLN A 143 -1.57 13.83 17.53
N ALA A 144 -1.92 12.58 17.18
CA ALA A 144 -2.05 11.51 18.17
C ALA A 144 -0.71 11.15 18.82
N GLN A 145 0.37 11.15 18.02
CA GLN A 145 1.72 10.95 18.56
C GLN A 145 2.11 12.07 19.52
N TYR A 146 1.91 13.32 19.13
CA TYR A 146 2.28 14.48 19.92
C TYR A 146 1.52 14.53 21.25
N GLU A 147 0.20 14.29 21.22
CA GLU A 147 -0.63 14.20 22.43
C GLU A 147 -0.12 13.09 23.36
N LEU A 148 0.10 11.88 22.83
CA LEU A 148 0.60 10.77 23.63
C LEU A 148 1.97 11.08 24.25
N MET A 149 2.92 11.61 23.49
CA MET A 149 4.25 11.93 23.97
C MET A 149 4.24 13.05 25.02
N THR A 150 3.37 14.05 24.85
CA THR A 150 3.19 15.13 25.83
C THR A 150 2.63 14.59 27.15
N GLN A 151 1.63 13.70 27.08
CA GLN A 151 1.06 13.07 28.27
C GLN A 151 2.06 12.15 28.95
N LEU A 152 2.85 11.40 28.18
CA LEU A 152 3.89 10.53 28.70
C LEU A 152 4.97 11.32 29.44
N GLN A 153 5.44 12.42 28.85
CA GLN A 153 6.39 13.32 29.50
C GLN A 153 5.84 13.88 30.82
N THR A 154 4.60 14.38 30.79
CA THR A 154 3.92 14.95 31.97
C THR A 154 3.82 13.91 33.09
N ALA A 155 3.36 12.70 32.78
CA ALA A 155 3.26 11.62 33.75
C ALA A 155 4.62 11.26 34.37
N MET A 156 5.68 11.21 33.55
CA MET A 156 7.03 10.92 34.03
C MET A 156 7.57 12.03 34.94
N GLU A 157 7.33 13.30 34.62
CA GLU A 157 7.71 14.45 35.47
C GLU A 157 6.99 14.39 36.82
N HIS A 158 5.70 14.03 36.83
CA HIS A 158 4.94 13.79 38.07
C HIS A 158 5.54 12.65 38.91
N CYS A 159 5.85 11.50 38.30
CA CYS A 159 6.51 10.40 39.00
C CYS A 159 7.84 10.83 39.62
N CYS A 160 8.67 11.58 38.88
CA CYS A 160 9.96 12.07 39.36
C CYS A 160 9.81 13.04 40.53
N PHE A 161 8.84 13.95 40.45
CA PHE A 161 8.58 14.94 41.49
C PHE A 161 8.10 14.29 42.80
N TYR A 162 7.10 13.42 42.76
CA TYR A 162 6.59 12.76 43.97
C TYR A 162 7.63 11.85 44.62
N PHE A 163 8.42 11.15 43.81
CA PHE A 163 9.59 10.42 44.32
C PHE A 163 10.56 11.39 45.03
N SER A 164 10.91 12.50 44.37
CA SER A 164 11.89 13.44 44.89
C SER A 164 11.39 14.19 46.14
N GLN A 165 10.11 14.45 46.28
CA GLN A 165 9.53 15.03 47.51
C GLN A 165 9.80 14.15 48.73
N LYS A 166 9.76 12.84 48.54
CA LYS A 166 9.91 11.88 49.63
C LYS A 166 11.37 11.54 49.93
N TYR A 167 12.20 11.41 48.90
CA TYR A 167 13.56 10.88 49.05
C TYR A 167 14.67 11.90 48.78
N LEU A 168 14.35 13.05 48.18
CA LEU A 168 15.29 14.10 47.77
C LEU A 168 14.80 15.54 48.08
N PRO A 169 14.20 15.81 49.26
CA PRO A 169 13.65 17.14 49.56
C PRO A 169 14.71 18.24 49.49
N ASP A 170 15.93 17.97 49.97
CA ASP A 170 17.05 18.92 49.92
C ASP A 170 17.41 19.32 48.48
N VAL A 171 17.28 18.39 47.52
CA VAL A 171 17.55 18.68 46.11
C VAL A 171 16.46 19.58 45.54
N LEU A 172 15.20 19.35 45.90
CA LEU A 172 14.08 20.18 45.46
C LEU A 172 14.23 21.61 45.98
N GLU A 173 14.55 21.78 47.26
CA GLU A 173 14.72 23.10 47.88
C GLU A 173 15.91 23.85 47.28
N ASN A 174 17.08 23.20 47.19
CA ASN A 174 18.30 23.83 46.66
C ASN A 174 18.20 24.20 45.18
N ARG A 175 17.45 23.42 44.38
CA ARG A 175 17.26 23.67 42.94
C ARG A 175 15.99 24.49 42.66
N GLY A 176 15.18 24.81 43.67
CA GLY A 176 13.93 25.56 43.52
C GLY A 176 12.86 24.81 42.71
N TRP A 177 12.84 23.48 42.77
CA TRP A 177 11.88 22.64 42.06
C TRP A 177 10.63 22.43 42.91
N ASP A 178 9.69 23.37 42.81
CA ASP A 178 8.47 23.43 43.60
C ASP A 178 7.28 22.66 42.99
N CYS A 179 7.36 22.30 41.72
CA CYS A 179 6.33 21.57 41.00
C CYS A 179 6.93 20.56 39.99
N PRO A 180 6.14 19.59 39.48
CA PRO A 180 6.63 18.61 38.50
C PRO A 180 7.22 19.23 37.23
N ALA A 181 6.62 20.32 36.77
CA ALA A 181 7.04 21.04 35.56
C ALA A 181 8.20 22.03 35.80
N ALA A 182 8.72 22.15 37.03
CA ALA A 182 9.80 23.08 37.37
C ALA A 182 11.13 22.74 36.66
N THR A 183 11.26 21.53 36.13
CA THR A 183 12.44 21.05 35.45
C THR A 183 12.09 19.98 34.41
N THR A 184 13.08 19.58 33.63
CA THR A 184 12.91 18.66 32.50
C THR A 184 13.30 17.22 32.89
N LEU A 185 12.78 16.23 32.16
CA LEU A 185 13.09 14.81 32.43
C LEU A 185 14.60 14.52 32.51
N ASP A 186 15.42 15.06 31.62
CA ASP A 186 16.89 14.89 31.67
C ASP A 186 17.49 15.35 33.01
N ARG A 187 17.01 16.46 33.56
CA ARG A 187 17.45 16.98 34.87
C ARG A 187 16.90 16.16 36.03
N TRP A 188 15.67 15.63 35.90
CA TRP A 188 15.13 14.67 36.85
C TRP A 188 15.99 13.39 36.89
N MET A 189 16.34 12.84 35.72
CA MET A 189 17.18 11.64 35.60
C MET A 189 18.57 11.86 36.21
N GLU A 190 19.18 13.02 35.97
CA GLU A 190 20.48 13.40 36.57
C GLU A 190 20.41 13.46 38.11
N ALA A 191 19.41 14.15 38.65
CA ALA A 191 19.24 14.33 40.09
C ALA A 191 18.96 13.00 40.81
N ILE A 192 18.07 12.18 40.26
CA ILE A 192 17.72 10.88 40.80
C ILE A 192 18.91 9.91 40.67
N GLY A 193 19.57 9.86 39.52
CA GLY A 193 20.73 9.01 39.27
C GLY A 193 21.94 9.34 40.15
N SER A 194 22.07 10.59 40.57
CA SER A 194 23.15 11.05 41.46
C SER A 194 22.86 10.80 42.95
N SER A 195 21.65 10.36 43.30
CA SER A 195 21.24 10.11 44.69
C SER A 195 21.87 8.82 45.24
N LYS A 196 22.63 8.96 46.33
CA LYS A 196 23.17 7.81 47.07
C LYS A 196 22.08 6.90 47.64
N LEU A 197 20.93 7.47 48.05
CA LEU A 197 19.79 6.72 48.59
C LEU A 197 19.13 5.85 47.51
N PHE A 198 18.94 6.42 46.31
CA PHE A 198 18.38 5.70 45.17
C PHE A 198 19.31 4.58 44.68
N VAL A 199 20.62 4.85 44.62
CA VAL A 199 21.63 3.84 44.27
C VAL A 199 21.72 2.74 45.33
N ALA A 200 21.59 3.08 46.62
CA ALA A 200 21.66 2.11 47.71
C ALA A 200 20.41 1.21 47.76
N SER A 201 19.20 1.76 47.60
CA SER A 201 17.96 0.97 47.65
C SER A 201 17.88 -0.07 46.53
N HIS A 202 18.44 0.23 45.37
CA HIS A 202 18.43 -0.68 44.22
C HIS A 202 19.63 -1.64 44.18
N LYS A 203 20.75 -1.35 44.87
CA LYS A 203 21.82 -2.33 45.08
C LYS A 203 21.37 -3.52 45.94
N SER A 204 20.43 -3.31 46.86
CA SER A 204 19.87 -4.37 47.71
C SER A 204 18.72 -5.16 47.07
N GLY A 205 18.07 -4.60 46.04
CA GLY A 205 16.84 -5.13 45.45
C GLY A 205 17.03 -5.66 44.03
N CYS A 206 17.76 -6.77 43.85
CA CYS A 206 17.77 -7.67 42.69
C CYS A 206 18.03 -7.09 41.27
N GLN A 207 18.01 -5.77 41.05
CA GLN A 207 18.26 -5.13 39.76
C GLN A 207 19.69 -4.58 39.71
N SER A 208 20.44 -4.92 38.66
CA SER A 208 21.77 -4.34 38.45
C SER A 208 21.68 -2.82 38.30
N THR A 209 22.58 -2.09 38.96
CA THR A 209 22.70 -0.63 38.82
C THR A 209 22.85 -0.16 37.37
N THR A 210 23.33 -1.05 36.47
CA THR A 210 23.42 -0.78 35.04
C THR A 210 22.05 -0.71 34.35
N ALA A 211 21.10 -1.56 34.73
CA ALA A 211 19.76 -1.60 34.15
C ALA A 211 18.97 -0.33 34.46
N ILE A 212 19.15 0.23 35.66
CA ILE A 212 18.51 1.49 36.04
C ILE A 212 19.13 2.67 35.28
N GLY A 213 20.46 2.69 35.12
CA GLY A 213 21.13 3.71 34.30
C GLY A 213 20.71 3.66 32.82
N GLU A 214 20.30 2.50 32.32
CA GLU A 214 19.70 2.35 30.99
C GLU A 214 18.28 2.90 30.93
N ILE A 215 17.43 2.60 31.92
CA ILE A 215 16.07 3.14 32.02
C ILE A 215 16.10 4.67 32.12
N LEU A 216 16.94 5.24 32.99
CA LEU A 216 17.05 6.70 33.12
C LEU A 216 17.49 7.35 31.79
N ARG A 217 18.46 6.75 31.08
CA ARG A 217 18.89 7.24 29.76
C ARG A 217 17.80 7.11 28.71
N SER A 218 17.08 5.99 28.67
CA SER A 218 16.02 5.77 27.68
C SER A 218 14.83 6.69 27.91
N THR A 219 14.48 7.00 29.16
CA THR A 219 13.42 7.96 29.50
C THR A 219 13.82 9.40 29.16
N ALA A 220 15.09 9.79 29.28
CA ALA A 220 15.54 11.11 28.82
C ALA A 220 15.25 11.33 27.32
N HIS A 221 15.26 10.26 26.53
CA HIS A 221 14.96 10.28 25.09
C HIS A 221 13.48 10.56 24.78
N ILE A 222 12.56 10.40 25.73
CA ILE A 222 11.13 10.78 25.59
C ILE A 222 11.01 12.29 25.36
N ARG A 223 11.82 13.09 26.06
CA ARG A 223 11.84 14.55 25.90
C ARG A 223 12.36 14.96 24.53
N GLU A 224 13.41 14.30 24.05
CA GLU A 224 14.00 14.55 22.74
C GLU A 224 12.95 14.41 21.63
N VAL A 225 12.15 13.34 21.68
CA VAL A 225 11.02 13.13 20.76
C VAL A 225 9.98 14.26 20.84
N THR A 226 9.57 14.65 22.05
CA THR A 226 8.56 15.72 22.22
C THR A 226 9.06 17.08 21.72
N ILE A 227 10.36 17.37 21.89
CA ILE A 227 10.98 18.64 21.47
C ILE A 227 11.12 18.74 19.96
N HIS A 228 11.52 17.66 19.30
CA HIS A 228 11.79 17.71 17.86
C HIS A 228 10.54 17.81 16.99
N ARG A 229 9.33 17.69 17.58
CA ARG A 229 8.02 17.85 16.90
C ARG A 229 7.98 17.17 15.53
N ALA A 230 8.64 16.02 15.43
CA ALA A 230 8.73 15.20 14.24
C ALA A 230 7.97 13.90 14.51
N GLY A 231 7.28 13.39 13.49
CA GLY A 231 6.61 12.10 13.60
C GLY A 231 7.63 10.98 13.76
N ILE A 232 7.46 10.13 14.78
CA ILE A 232 8.28 8.96 15.06
C ILE A 232 7.62 7.68 14.54
N SER A 233 8.42 6.61 14.41
CA SER A 233 7.92 5.28 14.07
C SER A 233 7.09 4.67 15.20
N THR A 234 6.20 3.75 14.87
CA THR A 234 5.43 2.97 15.86
C THR A 234 6.35 2.18 16.79
N GLU A 235 7.48 1.70 16.29
CA GLU A 235 8.52 1.02 17.07
C GLU A 235 9.15 1.95 18.12
N ARG A 236 9.54 3.16 17.71
CA ARG A 236 10.09 4.15 18.64
C ARG A 236 9.05 4.55 19.69
N LEU A 237 7.77 4.62 19.31
CA LEU A 237 6.68 4.93 20.23
C LEU A 237 6.48 3.83 21.29
N ARG A 238 6.54 2.55 20.89
CA ARG A 238 6.51 1.41 21.82
C ARG A 238 7.66 1.47 22.82
N LYS A 239 8.89 1.73 22.36
CA LYS A 239 10.07 1.88 23.23
C LYS A 239 9.93 3.02 24.25
N CYS A 240 9.31 4.14 23.85
CA CYS A 240 9.04 5.25 24.76
C CYS A 240 8.05 4.82 25.87
N LEU A 241 6.97 4.12 25.50
CA LEU A 241 5.99 3.59 26.47
C LEU A 241 6.62 2.58 27.43
N GLU A 242 7.45 1.66 26.92
CA GLU A 242 8.17 0.68 27.73
C GLU A 242 9.14 1.35 28.72
N SER A 243 9.88 2.36 28.26
CA SER A 243 10.79 3.15 29.12
C SER A 243 10.03 3.92 30.21
N ALA A 244 8.85 4.46 29.89
CA ALA A 244 8.03 5.16 30.86
C ALA A 244 7.46 4.23 31.93
N ILE A 245 6.98 3.04 31.54
CA ILE A 245 6.52 2.02 32.49
C ILE A 245 7.68 1.59 33.40
N ALA A 246 8.83 1.28 32.81
CA ALA A 246 10.01 0.84 33.56
C ALA A 246 10.46 1.91 34.57
N LEU A 247 10.49 3.18 34.17
CA LEU A 247 10.80 4.28 35.09
C LEU A 247 9.76 4.37 36.21
N ALA A 248 8.47 4.32 35.90
CA ALA A 248 7.43 4.40 36.90
C ALA A 248 7.53 3.27 37.93
N GLU A 249 7.89 2.05 37.50
CA GLU A 249 8.11 0.88 38.37
C GLU A 249 9.33 1.04 39.29
N VAL A 250 10.43 1.60 38.76
CA VAL A 250 11.64 1.88 39.53
C VAL A 250 11.39 2.98 40.58
N LEU A 251 10.62 4.02 40.24
CA LEU A 251 10.33 5.13 41.15
C LEU A 251 9.21 4.81 42.16
N GLY A 252 8.28 3.91 41.83
CA GLY A 252 7.05 3.70 42.59
C GLY A 252 7.03 2.51 43.55
N GLN A 253 8.16 2.14 44.14
CA GLN A 253 8.25 1.03 45.11
C GLN A 253 7.34 1.20 46.35
N ASP A 254 6.90 2.43 46.65
CA ASP A 254 5.88 2.69 47.68
C ASP A 254 4.52 2.99 47.02
N GLN A 255 3.73 1.93 46.81
CA GLN A 255 2.27 1.71 46.53
C GLN A 255 1.27 2.86 46.20
N GLN A 256 1.65 4.13 46.07
CA GLN A 256 0.74 5.29 45.97
C GLN A 256 1.04 6.18 44.75
N SER A 257 1.75 5.65 43.74
CA SER A 257 1.75 6.32 42.43
C SER A 257 0.44 5.97 41.73
N GLN A 258 -0.62 6.73 42.05
CA GLN A 258 -1.97 6.67 41.48
C GLN A 258 -2.05 6.82 39.94
N GLN A 259 -0.89 6.79 39.26
CA GLN A 259 -0.73 6.96 37.81
C GLN A 259 -0.12 5.72 37.13
N GLN A 260 0.43 4.75 37.89
CA GLN A 260 1.00 3.52 37.32
C GLN A 260 -0.05 2.62 36.62
N PRO A 261 -1.20 2.30 37.22
CA PRO A 261 -2.19 1.44 36.55
C PRO A 261 -2.78 2.12 35.31
N GLU A 262 -2.97 3.43 35.34
CA GLU A 262 -3.45 4.25 34.23
C GLU A 262 -2.41 4.26 33.09
N LEU A 263 -1.12 4.42 33.41
CA LEU A 263 -0.03 4.37 32.43
C LEU A 263 0.06 3.00 31.76
N ARG A 264 -0.02 1.90 32.53
CA ARG A 264 -0.03 0.54 31.97
C ARG A 264 -1.26 0.30 31.09
N SER A 265 -2.43 0.79 31.51
CA SER A 265 -3.66 0.71 30.72
C SER A 265 -3.53 1.48 29.40
N LEU A 266 -3.01 2.71 29.44
CA LEU A 266 -2.76 3.51 28.24
C LEU A 266 -1.78 2.82 27.30
N ALA A 267 -0.66 2.32 27.82
CA ALA A 267 0.33 1.62 27.01
C ALA A 267 -0.22 0.35 26.35
N ALA A 268 -1.05 -0.42 27.06
CA ALA A 268 -1.71 -1.60 26.52
C ALA A 268 -2.70 -1.23 25.39
N GLN A 269 -3.51 -0.18 25.60
CA GLN A 269 -4.43 0.32 24.58
C GLN A 269 -3.71 0.82 23.33
N VAL A 270 -2.64 1.59 23.50
CA VAL A 270 -1.82 2.08 22.37
C VAL A 270 -1.16 0.90 21.65
N ARG A 271 -0.57 -0.06 22.38
CA ARG A 271 0.06 -1.25 21.77
C ARG A 271 -0.94 -2.07 20.97
N SER A 272 -2.15 -2.29 21.51
CA SER A 272 -3.24 -2.96 20.80
C SER A 272 -3.63 -2.20 19.54
N SER A 273 -3.81 -0.89 19.63
CA SER A 273 -4.21 -0.06 18.48
C SER A 273 -3.17 -0.05 17.37
N ILE A 274 -1.87 -0.06 17.72
CA ILE A 274 -0.79 -0.17 16.74
C ILE A 274 -0.79 -1.57 16.11
N GLN A 275 -1.00 -2.63 16.89
CA GLN A 275 -1.08 -4.00 16.37
C GLN A 275 -2.24 -4.14 15.38
N ASP A 276 -3.42 -3.61 15.71
CA ASP A 276 -4.59 -3.64 14.82
C ASP A 276 -4.31 -2.94 13.48
N LEU A 277 -3.53 -1.85 13.51
CA LEU A 277 -3.11 -1.13 12.32
C LEU A 277 -2.11 -1.92 11.48
N GLU A 278 -1.15 -2.58 12.12
CA GLU A 278 -0.17 -3.46 11.46
C GLU A 278 -0.85 -4.67 10.81
N ASP A 279 -1.78 -5.31 11.53
CA ASP A 279 -2.55 -6.44 11.01
C ASP A 279 -3.43 -6.01 9.81
N TRP A 280 -4.02 -4.82 9.88
CA TRP A 280 -4.80 -4.27 8.78
C TRP A 280 -3.94 -3.95 7.55
N ASP A 281 -2.76 -3.35 7.75
CA ASP A 281 -1.84 -3.03 6.65
C ASP A 281 -1.36 -4.32 5.94
N LEU A 282 -0.98 -5.34 6.72
CA LEU A 282 -0.59 -6.64 6.17
C LEU A 282 -1.73 -7.28 5.35
N GLU A 283 -2.97 -7.23 5.85
CA GLU A 283 -4.14 -7.72 5.13
C GLU A 283 -4.37 -6.96 3.82
N GLN A 284 -4.21 -5.63 3.82
CA GLN A 284 -4.33 -4.83 2.60
C GLN A 284 -3.22 -5.14 1.60
N GLN A 285 -1.98 -5.32 2.04
CA GLN A 285 -0.87 -5.69 1.17
C GLN A 285 -1.13 -7.03 0.48
N LEU A 286 -1.54 -8.05 1.23
CA LEU A 286 -1.89 -9.36 0.68
C LEU A 286 -3.06 -9.29 -0.32
N PHE A 287 -4.09 -8.51 0.00
CA PHE A 287 -5.21 -8.29 -0.91
C PHE A 287 -4.75 -7.62 -2.23
N LEU A 288 -3.92 -6.58 -2.13
CA LEU A 288 -3.38 -5.88 -3.29
C LEU A 288 -2.53 -6.79 -4.17
N ASP A 289 -1.76 -7.70 -3.58
CA ASP A 289 -0.93 -8.64 -4.34
C ASP A 289 -1.77 -9.64 -5.13
N VAL A 290 -2.86 -10.14 -4.55
CA VAL A 290 -3.82 -11.00 -5.24
C VAL A 290 -4.48 -10.26 -6.41
N GLU A 291 -4.97 -9.05 -6.18
CA GLU A 291 -5.60 -8.24 -7.23
C GLU A 291 -4.62 -7.88 -8.35
N ARG A 292 -3.38 -7.51 -8.00
CA ARG A 292 -2.31 -7.25 -8.97
C ARG A 292 -2.00 -8.48 -9.82
N SER A 293 -1.96 -9.66 -9.20
CA SER A 293 -1.78 -10.94 -9.91
C SER A 293 -2.93 -11.23 -10.88
N ASN A 294 -4.17 -10.97 -10.48
CA ASN A 294 -5.34 -11.14 -11.35
C ASN A 294 -5.27 -10.18 -12.57
N ILE A 295 -4.98 -8.90 -12.32
CA ILE A 295 -4.80 -7.91 -13.39
C ILE A 295 -3.68 -8.32 -14.35
N ALA A 296 -2.55 -8.84 -13.83
CA ALA A 296 -1.46 -9.32 -14.67
C ALA A 296 -1.88 -10.48 -15.58
N LYS A 297 -2.67 -11.44 -15.08
CA LYS A 297 -3.23 -12.54 -15.88
C LYS A 297 -4.18 -12.05 -16.96
N GLN A 298 -5.05 -11.09 -16.62
CA GLN A 298 -5.98 -10.49 -17.58
C GLN A 298 -5.24 -9.74 -18.70
N ARG A 299 -4.20 -8.98 -18.36
CA ARG A 299 -3.33 -8.31 -19.34
C ARG A 299 -2.66 -9.31 -20.28
N ALA A 300 -2.05 -10.37 -19.73
CA ALA A 300 -1.43 -11.42 -20.55
C ALA A 300 -2.43 -12.08 -21.52
N LYS A 301 -3.70 -12.26 -21.10
CA LYS A 301 -4.73 -12.80 -21.98
C LYS A 301 -5.11 -11.83 -23.10
N LEU A 302 -5.19 -10.54 -22.79
CA LEU A 302 -5.43 -9.51 -23.81
C LEU A 302 -4.27 -9.43 -24.80
N ASP A 303 -3.03 -9.50 -24.33
CA ASP A 303 -1.82 -9.51 -25.19
C ASP A 303 -1.84 -10.71 -26.16
N GLU A 304 -2.24 -11.89 -25.69
CA GLU A 304 -2.40 -13.08 -26.53
C GLU A 304 -3.47 -12.89 -27.62
N LEU A 305 -4.61 -12.30 -27.25
CA LEU A 305 -5.70 -12.02 -28.20
C LEU A 305 -5.30 -10.97 -29.23
N GLU A 306 -4.59 -9.93 -28.81
CA GLU A 306 -4.05 -8.90 -29.70
C GLU A 306 -3.05 -9.50 -30.69
N ALA A 307 -2.10 -10.30 -30.21
CA ALA A 307 -1.13 -10.98 -31.07
C ALA A 307 -1.81 -11.92 -32.09
N ALA A 308 -2.84 -12.66 -31.67
CA ALA A 308 -3.60 -13.53 -32.57
C ALA A 308 -4.37 -12.73 -33.64
N ALA A 309 -4.99 -11.60 -33.26
CA ALA A 309 -5.68 -10.72 -34.19
C ALA A 309 -4.73 -10.11 -35.21
N LEU A 310 -3.56 -9.64 -34.78
CA LEU A 310 -2.52 -9.10 -35.66
C LEU A 310 -2.01 -10.17 -36.64
N LYS A 311 -1.74 -11.39 -36.16
CA LYS A 311 -1.31 -12.50 -37.02
C LYS A 311 -2.35 -12.84 -38.07
N LYS A 312 -3.64 -12.88 -37.68
CA LYS A 312 -4.74 -13.13 -38.61
C LYS A 312 -4.86 -12.03 -39.66
N ALA A 313 -4.77 -10.76 -39.25
CA ALA A 313 -4.82 -9.63 -40.17
C ALA A 313 -3.66 -9.66 -41.18
N ASN A 314 -2.44 -9.94 -40.72
CA ASN A 314 -1.26 -10.07 -41.60
C ASN A 314 -1.44 -11.21 -42.61
N HIS A 315 -1.93 -12.37 -42.17
CA HIS A 315 -2.19 -13.49 -43.06
C HIS A 315 -3.21 -13.13 -44.16
N GLN A 316 -4.30 -12.44 -43.79
CA GLN A 316 -5.29 -11.98 -44.77
C GLN A 316 -4.70 -10.96 -45.77
N ILE A 317 -3.80 -10.10 -45.31
CA ILE A 317 -3.09 -9.15 -46.18
C ILE A 317 -2.19 -9.92 -47.16
N GLU A 318 -1.43 -10.92 -46.70
CA GLU A 318 -0.58 -11.75 -47.55
C GLU A 318 -1.37 -12.49 -48.63
N GLU A 319 -2.51 -13.09 -48.27
CA GLU A 319 -3.41 -13.76 -49.21
C GLU A 319 -3.93 -12.78 -50.27
N TYR A 320 -4.40 -11.60 -49.85
CA TYR A 320 -4.90 -10.59 -50.77
C TYR A 320 -3.80 -10.02 -51.67
N GLN A 321 -2.59 -9.83 -51.14
CA GLN A 321 -1.43 -9.42 -51.93
C GLN A 321 -1.09 -10.44 -53.00
N TYR A 322 -1.17 -11.74 -52.70
CA TYR A 322 -0.97 -12.79 -53.69
C TYR A 322 -2.02 -12.75 -54.80
N GLU A 323 -3.30 -12.62 -54.45
CA GLU A 323 -4.39 -12.52 -55.43
C GLU A 323 -4.26 -11.31 -56.34
N VAL A 324 -4.02 -10.12 -55.77
CA VAL A 324 -3.83 -8.88 -56.53
C VAL A 324 -2.56 -8.98 -57.38
N GLY A 325 -1.48 -9.55 -56.84
CA GLY A 325 -0.24 -9.80 -57.57
C GLY A 325 -0.46 -10.68 -58.80
N ALA A 326 -1.24 -11.76 -58.68
CA ALA A 326 -1.59 -12.64 -59.80
C ALA A 326 -2.36 -11.90 -60.90
N ARG A 327 -3.34 -11.05 -60.53
CA ARG A 327 -4.11 -10.22 -61.49
C ARG A 327 -3.22 -9.20 -62.19
N VAL A 328 -2.30 -8.56 -61.46
CA VAL A 328 -1.32 -7.62 -62.03
C VAL A 328 -0.41 -8.34 -63.02
N GLN A 329 0.11 -9.52 -62.67
CA GLN A 329 0.95 -10.31 -63.57
C GLN A 329 0.20 -10.75 -64.83
N GLU A 330 -1.07 -11.13 -64.71
CA GLU A 330 -1.91 -11.45 -65.86
C GLU A 330 -2.12 -10.25 -66.77
N ALA A 331 -2.43 -9.07 -66.21
CA ALA A 331 -2.54 -7.83 -66.98
C ALA A 331 -1.23 -7.49 -67.71
N VAL A 332 -0.07 -7.70 -67.07
CA VAL A 332 1.25 -7.50 -67.69
C VAL A 332 1.51 -8.51 -68.82
N ARG A 333 1.12 -9.79 -68.65
CA ARG A 333 1.21 -10.80 -69.72
C ARG A 333 0.35 -10.41 -70.92
N ASN A 334 -0.91 -10.07 -70.68
CA ASN A 334 -1.85 -9.64 -71.73
C ASN A 334 -1.33 -8.39 -72.47
N PHE A 335 -0.76 -7.43 -71.74
CA PHE A 335 -0.12 -6.26 -72.36
C PHE A 335 1.07 -6.66 -73.22
N ARG A 336 1.94 -7.56 -72.76
CA ARG A 336 3.08 -8.05 -73.53
C ARG A 336 2.65 -8.78 -74.81
N ASP A 337 1.62 -9.61 -74.73
CA ASP A 337 1.14 -10.37 -75.88
C ASP A 337 0.45 -9.48 -76.93
N ALA A 338 -0.17 -8.37 -76.50
CA ALA A 338 -0.74 -7.35 -77.39
C ALA A 338 0.33 -6.55 -78.17
N PHE A 339 1.60 -6.58 -77.73
CA PHE A 339 2.73 -5.96 -78.40
C PHE A 339 3.78 -7.03 -78.74
N PRO A 340 3.64 -7.78 -79.86
CA PRO A 340 4.60 -8.80 -80.22
C PRO A 340 5.99 -8.20 -80.33
N ALA A 341 6.96 -8.86 -79.70
CA ALA A 341 8.36 -8.45 -79.76
C ALA A 341 8.77 -8.25 -81.22
N ILE A 342 9.33 -7.07 -81.53
CA ILE A 342 9.97 -6.82 -82.82
C ILE A 342 10.97 -7.96 -83.04
N PRO A 343 10.87 -8.76 -84.13
CA PRO A 343 11.77 -9.87 -84.35
C PRO A 343 13.19 -9.34 -84.41
N ARG A 344 14.01 -9.68 -83.40
CA ARG A 344 15.45 -9.49 -83.49
C ARG A 344 15.96 -10.45 -84.55
N ASN A 345 16.34 -9.88 -85.68
CA ASN A 345 17.09 -10.56 -86.72
C ASN A 345 18.41 -11.08 -86.12
N THR A 346 18.51 -12.37 -85.86
CA THR A 346 19.76 -13.03 -85.50
C THR A 346 20.05 -14.13 -86.51
N GLY A 347 20.64 -13.73 -87.63
CA GLY A 347 21.52 -14.63 -88.38
C GLY A 347 22.85 -14.77 -87.64
N GLY A 348 23.42 -15.97 -87.67
CA GLY A 348 24.85 -16.18 -87.43
C GLY A 348 25.24 -16.72 -86.04
N THR A 349 25.25 -18.05 -85.93
CA THR A 349 26.38 -18.89 -85.49
C THR A 349 27.13 -18.59 -84.18
N GLU A 350 27.08 -19.64 -83.34
CA GLU A 350 28.20 -20.29 -82.65
C GLU A 350 28.71 -19.73 -81.30
N ASP A 351 28.44 -20.56 -80.28
CA ASP A 351 29.35 -21.05 -79.25
C ASP A 351 30.37 -20.08 -78.66
N ARG A 352 30.02 -19.56 -77.48
CA ARG A 352 31.02 -19.30 -76.44
C ARG A 352 30.48 -19.69 -75.07
N ALA A 353 30.96 -20.84 -74.61
CA ALA A 353 30.84 -21.26 -73.22
C ALA A 353 31.60 -20.26 -72.33
N GLU A 354 30.89 -19.62 -71.41
CA GLU A 354 31.49 -18.89 -70.30
C GLU A 354 30.82 -19.31 -68.99
N LYS A 355 31.58 -20.09 -68.22
CA LYS A 355 31.35 -20.38 -66.81
C LYS A 355 31.39 -19.07 -66.02
N ALA A 356 30.39 -18.82 -65.17
CA ALA A 356 30.55 -18.33 -63.79
C ALA A 356 29.18 -17.93 -63.23
N ASN A 357 28.70 -18.63 -62.20
CA ASN A 357 28.82 -18.17 -60.80
C ASN A 357 27.71 -18.84 -59.97
N SER A 358 28.05 -19.95 -59.35
CA SER A 358 27.29 -20.53 -58.25
C SER A 358 27.64 -19.75 -56.98
N ALA A 359 26.96 -18.63 -56.72
CA ALA A 359 26.97 -17.98 -55.41
C ALA A 359 25.76 -17.07 -55.26
N GLU A 360 25.09 -17.20 -54.11
CA GLU A 360 24.10 -16.27 -53.55
C GLU A 360 22.73 -16.21 -54.23
N ARG A 361 21.92 -17.25 -53.98
CA ARG A 361 20.52 -17.01 -53.63
C ARG A 361 20.47 -16.68 -52.14
N ARG A 362 20.77 -15.43 -51.79
CA ARG A 362 20.19 -14.85 -50.57
C ARG A 362 18.75 -14.49 -50.92
N SER A 363 17.87 -14.91 -50.03
CA SER A 363 16.45 -14.74 -50.13
C SER A 363 16.13 -13.25 -49.99
N ASP A 364 15.75 -12.59 -51.08
CA ASP A 364 15.27 -11.19 -51.11
C ASP A 364 13.98 -10.96 -50.27
N ASN A 365 13.54 -11.94 -49.48
CA ASN A 365 12.44 -11.78 -48.52
C ASN A 365 12.86 -11.13 -47.18
N ASP A 366 14.17 -10.99 -46.91
CA ASP A 366 14.63 -10.40 -45.64
C ASP A 366 14.64 -8.85 -45.67
N GLU A 367 14.65 -8.22 -46.85
CA GLU A 367 14.69 -6.75 -46.98
C GLU A 367 13.30 -6.10 -46.84
N TYR A 368 12.21 -6.86 -47.07
CA TYR A 368 10.84 -6.37 -46.87
C TYR A 368 10.38 -6.45 -45.40
N LEU A 369 11.02 -7.31 -44.60
CA LEU A 369 10.76 -7.43 -43.17
C LEU A 369 11.37 -6.26 -42.37
N ASP A 370 12.48 -5.68 -42.85
CA ASP A 370 13.14 -4.55 -42.17
C ASP A 370 12.37 -3.24 -42.37
N PHE A 371 11.75 -3.01 -43.53
CA PHE A 371 10.95 -1.81 -43.81
C PHE A 371 9.66 -1.71 -42.96
N LEU A 372 9.06 -2.85 -42.60
CA LEU A 372 7.85 -2.90 -41.76
C LEU A 372 8.16 -2.84 -40.26
N LEU A 373 9.37 -3.22 -39.85
CA LEU A 373 9.84 -3.01 -38.47
C LEU A 373 10.28 -1.55 -38.25
N ASP A 374 10.86 -0.90 -39.26
CA ASP A 374 11.30 0.50 -39.14
C ASP A 374 10.12 1.51 -39.11
N ALA A 375 9.00 1.18 -39.78
CA ALA A 375 7.76 1.96 -39.66
C ALA A 375 7.14 1.94 -38.24
N LYS A 376 7.45 0.93 -37.41
CA LYS A 376 7.06 0.92 -35.99
C LYS A 376 8.00 1.74 -35.11
N SER A 377 9.27 1.92 -35.50
CA SER A 377 10.21 2.81 -34.80
C SER A 377 9.81 4.29 -34.94
N ILE A 378 9.30 4.71 -36.11
CA ILE A 378 8.89 6.10 -36.33
C ILE A 378 7.61 6.47 -35.56
N THR A 379 6.71 5.50 -35.35
CA THR A 379 5.44 5.74 -34.63
C THR A 379 5.61 5.69 -33.10
N THR A 380 6.71 5.14 -32.58
CA THR A 380 6.96 5.03 -31.13
C THR A 380 7.65 6.28 -30.55
N VAL A 381 8.24 7.14 -31.39
CA VAL A 381 8.88 8.40 -30.95
C VAL A 381 7.89 9.56 -30.78
N ALA A 382 6.63 9.43 -31.22
CA ALA A 382 5.64 10.51 -31.16
C ALA A 382 4.74 10.53 -29.89
N VAL A 383 4.94 9.63 -28.92
CA VAL A 383 4.06 9.55 -27.71
C VAL A 383 4.80 9.83 -26.39
N THR A 384 6.08 10.22 -26.44
CA THR A 384 6.81 10.74 -25.27
C THR A 384 7.29 12.17 -25.49
N GLY A 385 6.34 13.11 -25.54
CA GLY A 385 6.62 14.54 -25.65
C GLY A 385 5.35 15.36 -25.49
N GLY A 386 4.89 15.53 -24.25
CA GLY A 386 3.75 16.37 -23.87
C GLY A 386 3.63 16.48 -22.35
#